data_AF-A0A9R0ENN5-F1
#
_entry.id   AF-A0A9R0ENN5-F1
#
_cell.length_a   1.000
_cell.length_b   1.000
_cell.length_c   1.000
_cell.angle_alpha   90.00
_cell.angle_beta   90.00
_cell.angle_gamma   90.00
#
_symmetry.space_group_name_H-M   'P 1'
#
loop_
_entity.id
_entity.type
_entity.pdbx_description
1 polymer ?
#
loop_
_entity_poly.entity_id
_entity_poly.type
_entity_poly.pdbx_seq_one_letter_code
_entity_poly.pdbx_strand_id
1 'polypeptide(L)'
;MTDNIPDSSSTRNYNIIKQKLEQKNILIIGGVSACFIILGIILISFAFKSDGYEIVKDYTDCLDNKAPYKMCKEKLVTPQVCSCFLPVDVEELMKPPVTLFYELESYADIISKYANSRDDKQLAGELITTSSSCHNYTYANTTEGKKLIAPCGALADAMFNDTFSMQINNTYLIGIRTGLLSEEDKKPYRNPPGDLNTVFQKYAKPINWENSPTMLDEDHPENNGFQNEAFIAWMMTDLYRKPVMRINHTGYYEQGLPPDKYMIRVRYAYPASRYSGRRKIIVSSLREWTNNVLLSFGIISLVLGLAIVAGTFYLRRRELVS
;
A
#
# COMPACT_ATOMS: atom_id res chain seq x y z
N MET A 1 -22.97 -63.93 52.80
CA MET A 1 -22.72 -62.82 51.87
C MET A 1 -23.48 -63.14 50.60
N THR A 2 -24.61 -62.48 50.38
CA THR A 2 -25.40 -62.62 49.15
C THR A 2 -24.70 -61.83 48.06
N ASP A 3 -24.05 -62.53 47.14
CA ASP A 3 -23.49 -61.93 45.93
C ASP A 3 -24.64 -61.40 45.07
N ASN A 4 -24.77 -60.07 45.04
CA ASN A 4 -25.62 -59.36 44.09
C ASN A 4 -25.03 -59.55 42.68
N ILE A 5 -25.45 -60.62 42.00
CA ILE A 5 -25.20 -60.79 40.57
C ILE A 5 -25.92 -59.62 39.86
N PRO A 6 -25.22 -58.74 39.12
CA PRO A 6 -25.87 -57.63 38.46
C PRO A 6 -26.87 -58.15 37.42
N ASP A 7 -28.11 -57.69 37.51
CA ASP A 7 -29.19 -58.04 36.60
C ASP A 7 -28.78 -57.80 35.14
N SER A 8 -28.74 -58.88 34.34
CA SER A 8 -28.33 -58.84 32.93
C SER A 8 -29.17 -57.87 32.09
N SER A 9 -30.41 -57.56 32.52
CA SER A 9 -31.29 -56.59 31.87
C SER A 9 -30.79 -55.15 32.05
N SER A 10 -30.30 -54.83 33.26
CA SER A 10 -29.76 -53.51 33.63
C SER A 10 -28.46 -53.22 32.87
N THR A 11 -27.55 -54.18 32.81
CA THR A 11 -26.28 -54.07 32.07
C THR A 11 -26.51 -53.94 30.56
N ARG A 12 -27.49 -54.67 29.99
CA ARG A 12 -27.87 -54.55 28.57
C ARG A 12 -28.50 -53.18 28.27
N ASN A 13 -29.38 -52.67 29.14
CA ASN A 13 -29.95 -51.32 28.99
C ASN A 13 -28.90 -50.22 29.10
N TYR A 14 -27.96 -50.32 30.04
CA TYR A 14 -26.85 -49.38 30.18
C TYR A 14 -25.99 -49.31 28.90
N ASN A 15 -25.61 -50.47 28.33
CA ASN A 15 -24.81 -50.51 27.10
C ASN A 15 -25.54 -49.92 25.89
N ILE A 16 -26.86 -50.14 25.77
CA ILE A 16 -27.68 -49.55 24.70
C ILE A 16 -27.75 -48.02 24.85
N ILE A 17 -27.93 -47.52 26.08
CA ILE A 17 -27.95 -46.07 26.35
C ILE A 17 -26.59 -45.44 26.05
N LYS A 18 -25.49 -46.10 26.46
CA LYS A 18 -24.12 -45.65 26.19
C LYS A 18 -23.83 -45.59 24.68
N GLN A 19 -24.20 -46.63 23.93
CA GLN A 19 -24.05 -46.65 22.47
C GLN A 19 -24.85 -45.53 21.77
N LYS A 20 -26.08 -45.28 22.21
CA LYS A 20 -26.90 -44.18 21.70
C LYS A 20 -26.30 -42.81 22.02
N LEU A 21 -25.71 -42.64 23.20
CA LEU A 21 -25.02 -41.41 23.59
C LEU A 21 -23.76 -41.17 22.75
N GLU A 22 -22.95 -42.21 22.54
CA GLU A 22 -21.73 -42.15 21.71
C GLU A 22 -22.07 -41.82 20.25
N GLN A 23 -23.08 -42.46 19.67
CA GLN A 23 -23.57 -42.13 18.32
C GLN A 23 -24.05 -40.69 18.22
N LYS A 24 -24.78 -40.19 19.22
CA LYS A 24 -25.26 -38.81 19.26
C LYS A 24 -24.09 -37.82 19.34
N ASN A 25 -23.06 -38.11 20.14
CA ASN A 25 -21.88 -37.27 20.27
C ASN A 25 -21.06 -37.24 18.97
N ILE A 26 -20.89 -38.37 18.29
CA ILE A 26 -20.21 -38.44 16.99
C ILE A 26 -20.95 -37.60 15.94
N LEU A 27 -22.29 -37.67 15.92
CA LEU A 27 -23.10 -36.86 14.99
C LEU A 27 -22.95 -35.36 15.25
N ILE A 28 -22.94 -34.94 16.52
CA ILE A 28 -22.75 -33.54 16.90
C ILE A 28 -21.34 -33.07 16.52
N ILE A 29 -20.30 -33.83 16.85
CA ILE A 29 -18.91 -33.46 16.53
C ILE A 29 -18.68 -33.41 15.01
N GLY A 30 -19.22 -34.38 14.27
CA GLY A 30 -19.18 -34.38 12.80
C GLY A 30 -19.91 -33.18 12.20
N GLY A 31 -21.09 -32.83 12.73
CA GLY A 31 -21.83 -31.64 12.31
C GLY A 31 -21.06 -30.35 12.57
N VAL A 32 -20.47 -30.19 13.75
CA VAL A 32 -19.64 -29.02 14.10
C VAL A 32 -18.43 -28.90 13.16
N SER A 33 -17.73 -30.00 12.92
CA SER A 33 -16.59 -30.04 11.99
C SER A 33 -17.00 -29.63 10.56
N ALA A 34 -18.11 -30.17 10.05
CA ALA A 34 -18.63 -29.82 8.75
C ALA A 34 -18.97 -28.32 8.65
N CYS A 35 -19.58 -27.74 9.69
CA CYS A 35 -19.86 -26.30 9.75
C CYS A 35 -18.58 -25.46 9.65
N PHE A 36 -17.51 -25.82 10.38
CA PHE A 36 -16.23 -25.11 10.32
C PHE A 36 -15.56 -25.21 8.95
N ILE A 37 -15.61 -26.38 8.31
CA ILE A 37 -15.06 -26.57 6.97
C ILE A 37 -15.83 -25.74 5.94
N ILE A 38 -17.17 -25.80 5.98
CA ILE A 38 -18.04 -25.05 5.06
C ILE A 38 -17.82 -23.54 5.25
N LEU A 39 -17.83 -23.05 6.50
CA LEU A 39 -17.57 -21.66 6.81
C LEU A 39 -16.17 -21.22 6.32
N GLY A 40 -15.15 -22.04 6.55
CA GLY A 40 -13.79 -21.80 6.08
C GLY A 40 -13.72 -21.64 4.56
N ILE A 41 -14.33 -22.55 3.81
CA ILE A 41 -14.40 -22.49 2.34
C ILE A 41 -15.14 -21.24 1.88
N ILE A 42 -16.27 -20.89 2.50
CA ILE A 42 -17.05 -19.70 2.15
C ILE A 42 -16.22 -18.43 2.39
N LEU A 43 -15.59 -18.29 3.56
CA LEU A 43 -14.78 -17.12 3.89
C LEU A 43 -13.57 -16.97 2.98
N ILE A 44 -12.87 -18.08 2.68
CA ILE A 44 -11.76 -18.10 1.72
C ILE A 44 -12.25 -17.69 0.33
N SER A 45 -13.40 -18.22 -0.11
CA SER A 45 -13.99 -17.87 -1.41
C SER A 45 -14.33 -16.39 -1.48
N PHE A 46 -14.89 -15.79 -0.43
CA PHE A 46 -15.15 -14.35 -0.37
C PHE A 46 -13.87 -13.51 -0.31
N ALA A 47 -12.83 -13.98 0.38
CA ALA A 47 -11.53 -13.30 0.43
C ALA A 47 -10.88 -13.21 -0.96
N PHE A 48 -11.04 -14.25 -1.79
CA PHE A 48 -10.55 -14.28 -3.17
C PHE A 48 -11.51 -13.64 -4.18
N LYS A 49 -12.81 -13.58 -3.89
CA LYS A 49 -13.83 -12.92 -4.72
C LYS A 49 -13.82 -11.39 -4.55
N SER A 50 -12.66 -10.76 -4.38
CA SER A 50 -12.60 -9.37 -3.97
C SER A 50 -13.21 -8.44 -5.01
N ASP A 51 -14.25 -7.67 -4.62
CA ASP A 51 -14.83 -6.51 -5.33
C ASP A 51 -13.84 -5.32 -5.45
N GLY A 52 -12.54 -5.60 -5.48
CA GLY A 52 -11.48 -4.63 -5.66
C GLY A 52 -10.68 -5.03 -6.88
N TYR A 53 -10.60 -4.14 -7.85
CA TYR A 53 -9.80 -4.34 -9.05
C TYR A 53 -8.88 -3.14 -9.26
N GLU A 54 -7.85 -3.36 -10.07
CA GLU A 54 -6.85 -2.34 -10.36
C GLU A 54 -6.84 -2.04 -11.85
N ILE A 55 -6.70 -0.77 -12.19
CA ILE A 55 -6.46 -0.34 -13.55
C ILE A 55 -5.01 0.15 -13.61
N VAL A 56 -4.18 -0.57 -14.35
CA VAL A 56 -2.77 -0.24 -14.56
C VAL A 56 -2.57 0.39 -15.93
N LYS A 57 -1.93 1.55 -15.99
CA LYS A 57 -1.60 2.25 -17.24
C LYS A 57 -0.10 2.55 -17.27
N ASP A 58 0.58 2.03 -18.28
CA ASP A 58 1.94 2.44 -18.62
C ASP A 58 1.90 3.79 -19.35
N TYR A 59 2.68 4.76 -18.88
CA TYR A 59 2.76 6.09 -19.48
C TYR A 59 4.17 6.50 -19.88
N THR A 60 5.11 5.54 -19.91
CA THR A 60 6.53 5.79 -20.22
C THR A 60 6.71 6.54 -21.54
N ASP A 61 5.96 6.10 -22.56
CA ASP A 61 6.02 6.61 -23.94
C ASP A 61 4.84 7.53 -24.28
N CYS A 62 4.26 8.19 -23.27
CA CYS A 62 3.11 9.04 -23.53
C CYS A 62 3.47 10.23 -24.44
N LEU A 63 2.54 10.55 -25.34
CA LEU A 63 2.68 11.60 -26.33
C LEU A 63 2.30 12.95 -25.72
N ASP A 64 3.03 13.99 -26.08
CA ASP A 64 2.71 15.34 -25.64
C ASP A 64 1.36 15.79 -26.21
N ASN A 65 0.47 16.24 -25.33
CA ASN A 65 -0.80 16.83 -25.72
C ASN A 65 -0.65 18.02 -26.69
N LYS A 66 0.44 18.80 -26.59
CA LYS A 66 0.71 19.93 -27.49
C LYS A 66 1.45 19.53 -28.77
N ALA A 67 2.05 18.34 -28.81
CA ALA A 67 2.83 17.85 -29.93
C ALA A 67 2.67 16.32 -30.03
N PRO A 68 1.53 15.82 -30.53
CA PRO A 68 1.12 14.41 -30.43
C PRO A 68 1.97 13.44 -31.26
N TYR A 69 2.99 13.93 -31.95
CA TYR A 69 3.99 13.14 -32.68
C TYR A 69 5.31 12.99 -31.90
N LYS A 70 5.40 13.56 -30.69
CA LYS A 70 6.63 13.57 -29.88
C LYS A 70 6.36 13.01 -28.48
N MET A 71 7.23 12.11 -28.03
CA MET A 71 7.14 11.53 -26.69
C MET A 71 7.62 12.51 -25.62
N CYS A 72 6.98 12.50 -24.46
CA CYS A 72 7.38 13.39 -23.36
C CYS A 72 8.83 13.16 -22.89
N LYS A 73 9.29 11.90 -22.87
CA LYS A 73 10.67 11.56 -22.48
C LYS A 73 11.75 12.22 -23.35
N GLU A 74 11.41 12.64 -24.57
CA GLU A 74 12.33 13.30 -25.52
C GLU A 74 12.34 14.83 -25.41
N LYS A 75 11.42 15.43 -24.63
CA LYS A 75 11.30 16.90 -24.47
C LYS A 75 12.06 17.47 -23.27
N LEU A 76 12.49 16.64 -22.34
CA LEU A 76 13.03 17.04 -21.03
C LEU A 76 14.40 17.74 -21.11
N VAL A 77 14.93 17.94 -22.33
CA VAL A 77 16.12 18.76 -22.63
C VAL A 77 15.77 20.26 -22.70
N THR A 78 14.48 20.62 -22.78
CA THR A 78 13.99 22.01 -22.86
C THR A 78 13.05 22.33 -21.69
N PRO A 79 12.98 23.57 -21.20
CA PRO A 79 12.12 23.97 -20.06
C PRO A 79 10.61 23.90 -20.36
N GLN A 80 10.19 23.25 -21.44
CA GLN A 80 8.79 23.03 -21.76
C GLN A 80 8.23 21.86 -20.94
N VAL A 81 7.24 22.19 -20.11
CA VAL A 81 6.42 21.20 -19.39
C VAL A 81 5.70 20.32 -20.40
N CYS A 82 6.01 19.02 -20.40
CA CYS A 82 5.26 18.03 -21.17
C CYS A 82 4.07 17.52 -20.35
N SER A 83 2.92 17.39 -21.00
CA SER A 83 1.74 16.80 -20.37
C SER A 83 1.02 15.87 -21.31
N CYS A 84 0.56 14.74 -20.80
CA CYS A 84 -0.16 13.74 -21.56
C CYS A 84 -1.42 13.30 -20.80
N PHE A 85 -2.37 12.72 -21.53
CA PHE A 85 -3.65 12.25 -20.99
C PHE A 85 -3.79 10.75 -21.20
N LEU A 86 -4.08 10.03 -20.11
CA LEU A 86 -4.23 8.58 -20.12
C LEU A 86 -5.71 8.24 -19.91
N PRO A 87 -6.36 7.53 -20.85
CA PRO A 87 -7.73 7.10 -20.67
C PRO A 87 -7.79 5.94 -19.66
N VAL A 88 -8.70 6.07 -18.69
CA VAL A 88 -9.00 5.09 -17.65
C VAL A 88 -10.48 4.73 -17.78
N ASP A 89 -10.75 3.48 -18.17
CA ASP A 89 -12.10 2.96 -18.30
C ASP A 89 -12.43 2.17 -17.03
N VAL A 90 -13.41 2.64 -16.28
CA VAL A 90 -13.89 2.03 -15.05
C VAL A 90 -15.15 1.25 -15.42
N GLU A 91 -15.06 -0.08 -15.48
CA GLU A 91 -16.17 -0.94 -15.94
C GLU A 91 -17.19 -1.20 -14.82
N GLU A 92 -16.70 -1.31 -13.59
CA GLU A 92 -17.50 -1.57 -12.39
C GLU A 92 -17.18 -0.58 -11.28
N LEU A 93 -18.11 -0.37 -10.34
CA LEU A 93 -17.91 0.56 -9.23
C LEU A 93 -16.67 0.17 -8.41
N MET A 94 -15.65 1.03 -8.39
CA MET A 94 -14.49 0.86 -7.52
C MET A 94 -14.84 1.37 -6.13
N LYS A 95 -15.06 0.46 -5.18
CA LYS A 95 -15.49 0.80 -3.82
C LYS A 95 -14.38 1.54 -3.05
N PRO A 96 -14.71 2.44 -2.10
CA PRO A 96 -13.72 3.10 -1.25
C PRO A 96 -12.88 2.09 -0.43
N PRO A 97 -11.62 2.44 -0.10
CA PRO A 97 -10.89 3.62 -0.58
C PRO A 97 -10.37 3.45 -2.01
N VAL A 98 -10.56 4.45 -2.87
CA VAL A 98 -9.96 4.48 -4.22
C VAL A 98 -8.72 5.37 -4.20
N THR A 99 -7.56 4.78 -4.47
CA THR A 99 -6.26 5.47 -4.40
C THR A 99 -5.53 5.36 -5.73
N LEU A 100 -4.91 6.46 -6.13
CA LEU A 100 -4.00 6.53 -7.25
C LEU A 100 -2.57 6.32 -6.74
N PHE A 101 -1.83 5.42 -7.38
CA PHE A 101 -0.44 5.12 -7.08
C PHE A 101 0.41 5.25 -8.33
N TYR A 102 1.69 5.55 -8.15
CA TYR A 102 2.69 5.32 -9.19
C TYR A 102 3.62 4.15 -8.82
N GLU A 103 4.16 3.53 -9.86
CA GLU A 103 5.13 2.45 -9.75
C GLU A 103 6.20 2.61 -10.82
N LEU A 104 7.46 2.37 -10.44
CA LEU A 104 8.61 2.39 -11.33
C LEU A 104 9.15 0.95 -11.40
N GLU A 105 9.10 0.31 -12.57
CA GLU A 105 9.44 -1.12 -12.73
C GLU A 105 10.84 -1.48 -12.23
N SER A 106 11.86 -0.69 -12.60
CA SER A 106 13.24 -0.83 -12.10
C SER A 106 13.52 0.03 -10.84
N TYR A 107 12.54 0.24 -9.95
CA TYR A 107 12.77 1.00 -8.71
C TYR A 107 13.82 0.35 -7.80
N ALA A 108 13.86 -0.98 -7.76
CA ALA A 108 14.82 -1.73 -6.95
C ALA A 108 16.28 -1.36 -7.28
N ASP A 109 16.59 -1.04 -8.53
CA ASP A 109 17.93 -0.63 -8.96
C ASP A 109 18.30 0.76 -8.42
N ILE A 110 17.35 1.71 -8.42
CA ILE A 110 17.51 3.03 -7.81
C ILE A 110 17.79 2.86 -6.31
N ILE A 111 16.98 2.05 -5.64
CA ILE A 111 17.10 1.81 -4.20
C ILE A 111 18.43 1.14 -3.86
N SER A 112 18.81 0.08 -4.56
CA SER A 112 20.08 -0.61 -4.31
C SER A 112 21.28 0.34 -4.41
N LYS A 113 21.23 1.30 -5.34
CA LYS A 113 22.30 2.28 -5.56
C LYS A 113 22.32 3.40 -4.52
N TYR A 114 21.17 3.86 -4.05
CA TYR A 114 21.05 5.11 -3.29
C TYR A 114 20.49 4.99 -1.89
N ALA A 115 19.98 3.82 -1.47
CA ALA A 115 19.32 3.63 -0.18
C ALA A 115 20.13 4.15 1.01
N ASN A 116 21.46 3.94 0.98
CA ASN A 116 22.37 4.35 2.05
C ASN A 116 22.81 5.81 1.95
N SER A 117 22.54 6.51 0.84
CA SER A 117 22.90 7.92 0.65
C SER A 117 21.77 8.83 1.13
N ARG A 118 21.64 8.91 2.45
CA ARG A 118 20.70 9.75 3.20
C ARG A 118 21.20 10.00 4.63
N ASP A 119 20.65 10.99 5.32
CA ASP A 119 20.94 11.27 6.74
C ASP A 119 19.67 11.19 7.58
N ASP A 120 19.55 10.13 8.37
CA ASP A 120 18.36 9.86 9.18
C ASP A 120 18.19 10.86 10.34
N LYS A 121 19.28 11.48 10.83
CA LYS A 121 19.18 12.55 11.84
C LYS A 121 18.58 13.81 11.22
N GLN A 122 19.04 14.15 10.02
CA GLN A 122 18.50 15.27 9.29
C GLN A 122 17.01 15.05 8.99
N LEU A 123 16.62 13.87 8.52
CA LEU A 123 15.21 13.50 8.27
C LEU A 123 14.36 13.56 9.55
N ALA A 124 14.95 13.31 10.72
CA ALA A 124 14.34 13.47 12.04
C ALA A 124 14.33 14.93 12.57
N GLY A 125 14.73 15.91 11.76
CA GLY A 125 14.69 17.33 12.09
C GLY A 125 15.99 17.91 12.68
N GLU A 126 17.05 17.11 12.80
CA GLU A 126 18.35 17.53 13.33
C GLU A 126 19.29 18.05 12.22
N LEU A 127 19.03 19.27 11.73
CA LEU A 127 19.69 19.79 10.53
C LEU A 127 21.19 20.10 10.66
N ILE A 128 21.71 20.34 11.87
CA ILE A 128 23.12 20.72 12.08
C ILE A 128 23.97 19.46 12.21
N THR A 129 24.06 18.71 11.11
CA THR A 129 24.85 17.48 11.04
C THR A 129 25.51 17.39 9.66
N THR A 130 26.83 17.17 9.63
CA THR A 130 27.51 16.75 8.40
C THR A 130 27.53 15.23 8.39
N SER A 131 26.83 14.61 7.43
CA SER A 131 26.91 13.16 7.26
C SER A 131 27.85 12.75 6.14
N SER A 132 28.69 11.76 6.43
CA SER A 132 29.53 11.08 5.44
C SER A 132 28.71 10.20 4.49
N SER A 133 27.53 9.71 4.90
CA SER A 133 26.65 8.88 4.07
C SER A 133 26.12 9.62 2.82
N CYS A 134 25.98 10.94 2.90
CA CYS A 134 25.52 11.78 1.81
C CYS A 134 26.61 12.02 0.73
N HIS A 135 27.89 11.77 1.03
CA HIS A 135 29.02 11.92 0.10
C HIS A 135 28.98 13.23 -0.73
N ASN A 136 28.83 13.13 -2.06
CA ASN A 136 28.80 14.27 -2.97
C ASN A 136 27.50 15.09 -2.89
N TYR A 137 26.50 14.60 -2.16
CA TYR A 137 25.19 15.24 -1.98
C TYR A 137 25.08 15.94 -0.62
N THR A 138 26.19 16.16 0.08
CA THR A 138 26.21 16.90 1.36
C THR A 138 26.18 18.42 1.15
N TYR A 139 26.74 18.92 0.03
CA TYR A 139 26.88 20.35 -0.21
C TYR A 139 26.45 20.74 -1.63
N ALA A 140 25.90 21.95 -1.77
CA ALA A 140 25.65 22.59 -3.05
C ALA A 140 26.43 23.91 -3.14
N ASN A 141 26.93 24.21 -4.35
CA ASN A 141 27.46 25.53 -4.65
C ASN A 141 26.29 26.45 -5.01
N THR A 142 26.08 27.49 -4.21
CA THR A 142 25.03 28.50 -4.42
C THR A 142 25.66 29.86 -4.73
N THR A 143 24.84 30.83 -5.14
CA THR A 143 25.28 32.23 -5.34
C THR A 143 25.84 32.86 -4.07
N GLU A 144 25.43 32.38 -2.89
CA GLU A 144 25.88 32.83 -1.57
C GLU A 144 27.06 32.01 -1.02
N GLY A 145 27.62 31.11 -1.84
CA GLY A 145 28.70 30.21 -1.46
C GLY A 145 28.25 28.76 -1.24
N LYS A 146 29.13 27.96 -0.64
CA LYS A 146 28.91 26.53 -0.42
C LYS A 146 27.99 26.34 0.79
N LYS A 147 26.78 25.82 0.57
CA LYS A 147 25.78 25.53 1.62
C LYS A 147 25.60 24.03 1.80
N LEU A 148 25.25 23.62 3.03
CA LEU A 148 24.79 22.27 3.31
C LEU A 148 23.44 22.02 2.62
N ILE A 149 23.23 20.83 2.08
CA ILE A 149 21.97 20.43 1.46
C ILE A 149 21.04 19.88 2.55
N ALA A 150 19.76 20.27 2.50
CA ALA A 150 18.70 19.70 3.33
C ALA A 150 17.44 19.42 2.48
N PRO A 151 17.02 18.15 2.32
CA PRO A 151 17.65 16.92 2.81
C PRO A 151 18.85 16.48 1.95
N CYS A 152 19.96 16.05 2.55
CA CYS A 152 21.13 15.56 1.84
C CYS A 152 20.96 14.12 1.34
N GLY A 153 21.78 13.76 0.36
CA GLY A 153 21.89 12.39 -0.12
C GLY A 153 21.31 12.14 -1.50
N ALA A 154 21.85 11.14 -2.18
CA ALA A 154 21.45 10.79 -3.54
C ALA A 154 19.99 10.32 -3.63
N LEU A 155 19.49 9.66 -2.56
CA LEU A 155 18.10 9.18 -2.52
C LEU A 155 17.13 10.35 -2.59
N ALA A 156 17.31 11.38 -1.75
CA ALA A 156 16.48 12.56 -1.77
C ALA A 156 16.62 13.35 -3.08
N ASP A 157 17.84 13.53 -3.59
CA ASP A 157 18.09 14.24 -4.84
C ASP A 157 17.43 13.58 -6.06
N ALA A 158 17.28 12.25 -6.03
CA ALA A 158 16.62 11.47 -7.08
C ALA A 158 15.09 11.44 -6.99
N MET A 159 14.47 12.21 -6.07
CA MET A 159 13.01 12.21 -5.84
C MET A 159 12.19 12.31 -7.13
N PHE A 160 11.22 11.41 -7.23
CA PHE A 160 10.25 11.39 -8.33
C PHE A 160 9.35 12.63 -8.31
N ASN A 161 9.16 13.27 -9.47
CA ASN A 161 8.46 14.54 -9.58
C ASN A 161 7.47 14.65 -10.76
N ASP A 162 7.07 13.53 -11.38
CA ASP A 162 5.86 13.59 -12.23
C ASP A 162 4.64 13.83 -11.33
N THR A 163 3.68 14.60 -11.83
CA THR A 163 2.44 14.86 -11.08
C THR A 163 1.21 14.38 -11.83
N PHE A 164 0.17 14.02 -11.08
CA PHE A 164 -1.04 13.40 -11.63
C PHE A 164 -2.28 14.12 -11.14
N SER A 165 -3.27 14.20 -12.02
CA SER A 165 -4.61 14.66 -11.71
C SER A 165 -5.62 13.82 -12.51
N MET A 166 -6.73 13.48 -11.89
CA MET A 166 -7.79 12.69 -12.53
C MET A 166 -8.95 13.62 -12.87
N GLN A 167 -9.56 13.44 -14.03
CA GLN A 167 -10.66 14.27 -14.51
C GLN A 167 -11.73 13.44 -15.22
N ILE A 168 -12.94 13.97 -15.22
CA ILE A 168 -14.07 13.50 -16.02
C ILE A 168 -14.70 14.70 -16.72
N ASN A 169 -14.94 14.62 -18.03
CA ASN A 169 -15.51 15.72 -18.82
C ASN A 169 -14.81 17.07 -18.58
N ASN A 170 -13.47 17.07 -18.54
CA ASN A 170 -12.60 18.23 -18.23
C ASN A 170 -12.75 18.86 -16.83
N THR A 171 -13.47 18.20 -15.92
CA THR A 171 -13.56 18.58 -14.51
C THR A 171 -12.64 17.70 -13.68
N TYR A 172 -11.70 18.30 -12.94
CA TYR A 172 -10.79 17.58 -12.06
C TYR A 172 -11.52 17.03 -10.82
N LEU A 173 -11.21 15.79 -10.47
CA LEU A 173 -11.64 15.17 -9.22
C LEU A 173 -10.83 15.76 -8.06
N ILE A 174 -11.48 15.88 -6.91
CA ILE A 174 -10.80 16.30 -5.67
C ILE A 174 -10.03 15.08 -5.13
N GLY A 175 -8.70 15.19 -5.12
CA GLY A 175 -7.80 14.19 -4.55
C GLY A 175 -7.26 14.63 -3.19
N ILE A 176 -7.35 13.77 -2.20
CA ILE A 176 -6.75 13.94 -0.87
C ILE A 176 -5.30 13.45 -0.94
N ARG A 177 -4.35 14.30 -0.56
CA ARG A 177 -2.89 14.02 -0.62
C ARG A 177 -2.25 13.78 0.75
N THR A 178 -3.05 13.85 1.81
CA THR A 178 -2.64 13.65 3.20
C THR A 178 -3.31 12.40 3.78
N GLY A 179 -2.72 11.84 4.84
CA GLY A 179 -3.19 10.61 5.48
C GLY A 179 -3.11 9.38 4.57
N LEU A 180 -2.23 9.40 3.57
CA LEU A 180 -1.93 8.30 2.65
C LEU A 180 -0.94 7.29 3.25
N LEU A 181 -0.17 7.71 4.26
CA LEU A 181 0.76 6.86 5.01
C LEU A 181 0.29 6.64 6.45
N SER A 182 0.76 5.56 7.08
CA SER A 182 0.50 5.29 8.49
C SER A 182 1.28 6.25 9.39
N GLU A 183 0.82 6.46 10.62
CA GLU A 183 1.53 7.30 11.59
C GLU A 183 2.88 6.67 12.01
N GLU A 184 2.97 5.34 12.00
CA GLU A 184 4.21 4.58 12.19
C GLU A 184 5.24 4.89 11.11
N ASP A 185 4.84 4.87 9.82
CA ASP A 185 5.72 5.17 8.68
C ASP A 185 6.22 6.62 8.73
N LYS A 186 5.38 7.53 9.19
CA LYS A 186 5.70 8.95 9.33
C LYS A 186 6.59 9.23 10.53
N LYS A 187 6.66 8.35 11.53
CA LYS A 187 7.34 8.60 12.81
C LYS A 187 8.81 9.03 12.69
N PRO A 188 9.65 8.42 11.82
CA PRO A 188 11.06 8.79 11.70
C PRO A 188 11.31 10.17 11.08
N TYR A 189 10.30 10.76 10.44
CA TYR A 189 10.45 11.99 9.67
C TYR A 189 9.84 13.17 10.41
N ARG A 190 10.63 14.19 10.72
CA ARG A 190 10.18 15.36 11.47
C ARG A 190 10.75 16.62 10.87
N ASN A 191 9.91 17.65 10.82
CA ASN A 191 10.38 18.97 10.50
C ASN A 191 11.28 19.50 11.62
N PRO A 192 12.33 20.27 11.28
CA PRO A 192 13.11 20.97 12.29
C PRO A 192 12.23 21.95 13.08
N PRO A 193 12.56 22.23 14.35
CA PRO A 193 11.81 23.18 15.16
C PRO A 193 11.92 24.60 14.60
N GLY A 194 10.82 25.36 14.68
CA GLY A 194 10.73 26.75 14.25
C GLY A 194 10.05 26.94 12.90
N ASP A 195 10.12 28.17 12.36
CA ASP A 195 9.57 28.49 11.05
C ASP A 195 10.40 27.86 9.93
N LEU A 196 9.76 27.03 9.10
CA LEU A 196 10.47 26.23 8.09
C LEU A 196 11.15 27.12 7.04
N ASN A 197 10.54 28.24 6.64
CA ASN A 197 11.15 29.13 5.67
C ASN A 197 12.47 29.71 6.19
N THR A 198 12.46 30.21 7.42
CA THR A 198 13.66 30.75 8.10
C THR A 198 14.72 29.68 8.29
N VAL A 199 14.32 28.45 8.65
CA VAL A 199 15.25 27.34 8.88
C VAL A 199 15.89 26.88 7.57
N PHE A 200 15.10 26.59 6.53
CA PHE A 200 15.60 26.06 5.26
C PHE A 200 16.34 27.09 4.41
N GLN A 201 16.15 28.40 4.59
CA GLN A 201 16.96 29.45 3.94
C GLN A 201 18.48 29.32 4.22
N LYS A 202 18.85 28.72 5.36
CA LYS A 202 20.24 28.47 5.75
C LYS A 202 20.88 27.31 4.98
N TYR A 203 20.06 26.49 4.32
CA TYR A 203 20.47 25.30 3.60
C TYR A 203 20.17 25.47 2.11
N ALA A 204 20.83 24.67 1.28
CA ALA A 204 20.42 24.48 -0.09
C ALA A 204 19.38 23.36 -0.18
N LYS A 205 18.45 23.47 -1.12
CA LYS A 205 17.65 22.31 -1.56
C LYS A 205 18.55 21.30 -2.30
N PRO A 206 18.12 20.04 -2.47
CA PRO A 206 18.80 19.11 -3.36
C PRO A 206 18.94 19.70 -4.77
N ILE A 207 20.01 19.34 -5.45
CA ILE A 207 20.44 19.95 -6.72
C ILE A 207 19.34 19.84 -7.76
N ASN A 208 18.67 18.68 -7.75
CA ASN A 208 17.73 18.27 -8.76
C ASN A 208 16.26 18.56 -8.44
N TRP A 209 15.99 19.20 -7.29
CA TRP A 209 14.65 19.62 -6.91
C TRP A 209 14.26 20.91 -7.63
N GLU A 210 13.00 21.05 -8.04
CA GLU A 210 12.46 22.32 -8.56
C GLU A 210 12.16 23.28 -7.39
N ASN A 211 11.46 22.76 -6.37
CA ASN A 211 11.02 23.51 -5.19
C ASN A 211 11.92 23.25 -3.97
N SER A 212 11.86 24.14 -2.98
CA SER A 212 12.43 23.89 -1.65
C SER A 212 11.58 22.88 -0.88
N PRO A 213 12.11 22.28 0.21
CA PRO A 213 11.30 21.46 1.12
C PRO A 213 10.04 22.18 1.65
N THR A 214 10.05 23.50 1.71
CA THR A 214 8.91 24.31 2.20
C THR A 214 7.78 24.50 1.18
N MET A 215 7.97 24.05 -0.07
CA MET A 215 7.03 24.25 -1.18
C MET A 215 6.79 22.93 -1.93
N LEU A 216 6.69 21.83 -1.18
CA LEU A 216 6.38 20.51 -1.75
C LEU A 216 4.87 20.29 -1.92
N ASP A 217 4.05 20.94 -1.10
CA ASP A 217 2.60 20.97 -1.19
C ASP A 217 2.08 22.40 -0.98
N GLU A 218 1.63 23.05 -2.05
CA GLU A 218 1.12 24.41 -2.00
C GLU A 218 -0.27 24.48 -1.36
N ASP A 219 -1.06 23.41 -1.47
CA ASP A 219 -2.44 23.36 -1.00
C ASP A 219 -2.53 23.06 0.51
N HIS A 220 -1.54 22.35 1.04
CA HIS A 220 -1.49 21.88 2.43
C HIS A 220 -0.18 22.27 3.13
N PRO A 221 -0.12 23.44 3.80
CA PRO A 221 1.07 23.91 4.49
C PRO A 221 1.62 22.91 5.53
N GLU A 222 0.76 22.12 6.16
CA GLU A 222 1.10 21.07 7.12
C GLU A 222 1.77 19.85 6.47
N ASN A 223 1.61 19.66 5.16
CA ASN A 223 2.20 18.60 4.36
C ASN A 223 3.51 19.05 3.68
N ASN A 224 4.29 19.93 4.33
CA ASN A 224 5.58 20.41 3.81
C ASN A 224 6.78 19.97 4.66
N GLY A 225 7.96 20.21 4.12
CA GLY A 225 9.24 19.85 4.71
C GLY A 225 9.47 18.34 4.65
N PHE A 226 10.14 17.79 5.67
CA PHE A 226 10.40 16.36 5.77
C PHE A 226 9.16 15.55 6.15
N GLN A 227 8.06 16.23 6.52
CA GLN A 227 6.78 15.59 6.83
C GLN A 227 5.85 15.48 5.62
N ASN A 228 6.26 15.97 4.44
CA ASN A 228 5.50 15.78 3.21
C ASN A 228 5.34 14.28 2.90
N GLU A 229 4.11 13.79 2.79
CA GLU A 229 3.85 12.34 2.64
C GLU A 229 4.37 11.77 1.32
N ALA A 230 4.38 12.55 0.23
CA ALA A 230 4.97 12.10 -1.03
C ALA A 230 6.51 11.95 -0.93
N PHE A 231 7.16 12.86 -0.20
CA PHE A 231 8.58 12.76 0.14
C PHE A 231 8.87 11.57 1.04
N ILE A 232 8.09 11.37 2.11
CA ILE A 232 8.24 10.20 2.99
C ILE A 232 8.06 8.90 2.20
N ALA A 233 7.00 8.80 1.41
CA ALA A 233 6.74 7.63 0.56
C ALA A 233 7.92 7.35 -0.38
N TRP A 234 8.59 8.39 -0.90
CA TRP A 234 9.81 8.24 -1.69
C TRP A 234 11.00 7.71 -0.87
N MET A 235 11.23 8.26 0.32
CA MET A 235 12.34 7.88 1.19
C MET A 235 12.19 6.47 1.81
N MET A 236 10.96 5.95 1.88
CA MET A 236 10.67 4.55 2.20
C MET A 236 11.09 3.63 1.05
N THR A 237 12.21 2.94 1.25
CA THR A 237 12.85 2.09 0.24
C THR A 237 12.15 0.74 0.05
N ASP A 238 11.38 0.31 1.04
CA ASP A 238 10.53 -0.88 1.05
C ASP A 238 9.15 -0.66 0.41
N LEU A 239 8.71 0.59 0.31
CA LEU A 239 7.46 0.97 -0.36
C LEU A 239 7.64 1.05 -1.87
N TYR A 240 7.44 -0.08 -2.56
CA TYR A 240 7.57 -0.19 -4.01
C TYR A 240 6.51 0.61 -4.77
N ARG A 241 5.24 0.53 -4.33
CA ARG A 241 4.11 1.27 -4.91
C ARG A 241 3.83 2.51 -4.05
N LYS A 242 3.94 3.69 -4.65
CA LYS A 242 3.91 4.95 -3.90
C LYS A 242 2.57 5.68 -4.11
N PRO A 243 1.85 6.05 -3.03
CA PRO A 243 0.55 6.69 -3.16
C PRO A 243 0.70 8.14 -3.65
N VAL A 244 -0.20 8.55 -4.53
CA VAL A 244 -0.26 9.91 -5.09
C VAL A 244 -1.38 10.70 -4.43
N MET A 245 -2.60 10.14 -4.47
CA MET A 245 -3.80 10.76 -3.92
C MET A 245 -4.89 9.71 -3.74
N ARG A 246 -5.76 9.93 -2.75
CA ARG A 246 -7.01 9.19 -2.60
C ARG A 246 -8.15 10.03 -3.17
N ILE A 247 -9.08 9.42 -3.89
CA ILE A 247 -10.28 10.12 -4.33
C ILE A 247 -11.08 10.56 -3.10
N ASN A 248 -11.52 11.82 -3.07
CA ASN A 248 -12.37 12.32 -2.02
C ASN A 248 -13.78 11.71 -2.16
N HIS A 249 -14.17 10.86 -1.20
CA HIS A 249 -15.44 10.14 -1.22
C HIS A 249 -16.58 10.96 -0.62
N THR A 250 -16.86 12.11 -1.23
CA THR A 250 -17.97 12.99 -0.87
C THR A 250 -18.83 13.29 -2.11
N GLY A 251 -20.11 13.61 -1.89
CA GLY A 251 -21.05 13.91 -2.97
C GLY A 251 -21.17 12.76 -3.97
N TYR A 252 -20.93 13.03 -5.25
CA TYR A 252 -21.05 12.05 -6.34
C TYR A 252 -20.15 10.80 -6.15
N TYR A 253 -19.04 10.94 -5.43
CA TYR A 253 -18.06 9.85 -5.20
C TYR A 253 -18.19 9.17 -3.83
N GLU A 254 -19.29 9.41 -3.10
CA GLU A 254 -19.54 8.84 -1.77
C GLU A 254 -19.46 7.31 -1.75
N GLN A 255 -20.01 6.65 -2.77
CA GLN A 255 -20.00 5.19 -2.89
C GLN A 255 -18.72 4.62 -3.53
N GLY A 256 -17.76 5.45 -3.92
CA GLY A 256 -16.57 5.05 -4.67
C GLY A 256 -16.39 5.81 -5.98
N LEU A 257 -15.60 5.22 -6.88
CA LEU A 257 -15.44 5.72 -8.25
C LEU A 257 -16.39 4.93 -9.17
N PRO A 258 -17.49 5.54 -9.65
CA PRO A 258 -18.50 4.83 -10.46
C PRO A 258 -17.98 4.45 -11.84
N PRO A 259 -18.65 3.53 -12.55
CA PRO A 259 -18.31 3.18 -13.91
C PRO A 259 -18.41 4.39 -14.85
N ASP A 260 -17.28 4.80 -15.42
CA ASP A 260 -17.20 5.88 -16.40
C ASP A 260 -15.81 5.91 -17.07
N LYS A 261 -15.68 6.78 -18.08
CA LYS A 261 -14.44 7.05 -18.79
C LYS A 261 -13.76 8.27 -18.21
N TYR A 262 -12.78 8.01 -17.36
CA TYR A 262 -11.94 9.02 -16.76
C TYR A 262 -10.68 9.28 -17.60
N MET A 263 -10.04 10.42 -17.34
CA MET A 263 -8.71 10.71 -17.86
C MET A 263 -7.78 11.07 -16.72
N ILE A 264 -6.58 10.51 -16.73
CA ILE A 264 -5.48 10.96 -15.88
C ILE A 264 -4.60 11.89 -16.71
N ARG A 265 -4.48 13.14 -16.27
CA ARG A 265 -3.48 14.08 -16.78
C ARG A 265 -2.17 13.86 -16.02
N VAL A 266 -1.12 13.56 -16.77
CA VAL A 266 0.25 13.43 -16.28
C VAL A 266 1.01 14.70 -16.65
N ARG A 267 1.66 15.33 -15.68
CA ARG A 267 2.76 16.28 -15.91
C ARG A 267 4.06 15.48 -15.88
N TYR A 268 4.66 15.30 -17.05
CA TYR A 268 5.87 14.49 -17.22
C TYR A 268 7.09 15.39 -17.02
N ALA A 269 7.69 15.31 -15.83
CA ALA A 269 8.81 16.13 -15.36
C ALA A 269 10.05 15.31 -14.99
N TYR A 270 9.90 14.02 -14.68
CA TYR A 270 10.98 13.15 -14.23
C TYR A 270 11.83 12.70 -15.44
N PRO A 271 13.12 13.08 -15.51
CA PRO A 271 13.91 12.92 -16.73
C PRO A 271 14.35 11.48 -17.00
N ALA A 272 14.34 11.10 -18.28
CA ALA A 272 14.81 9.78 -18.73
C ALA A 272 16.30 9.54 -18.41
N SER A 273 17.10 10.61 -18.26
CA SER A 273 18.51 10.52 -17.83
C SER A 273 18.68 10.04 -16.40
N ARG A 274 17.66 10.19 -15.54
CA ARG A 274 17.65 9.65 -14.17
C ARG A 274 16.98 8.29 -14.09
N TYR A 275 15.99 8.04 -14.95
CA TYR A 275 15.26 6.78 -15.00
C TYR A 275 14.74 6.46 -16.38
N SER A 276 15.26 5.37 -16.96
CA SER A 276 14.90 4.85 -18.28
C SER A 276 13.96 3.64 -18.24
N GLY A 277 13.54 3.20 -17.04
CA GLY A 277 12.60 2.09 -16.89
C GLY A 277 11.15 2.49 -17.13
N ARG A 278 10.24 1.51 -16.99
CA ARG A 278 8.80 1.73 -17.20
C ARG A 278 8.15 2.43 -16.02
N ARG A 279 7.23 3.33 -16.34
CA ARG A 279 6.45 4.11 -15.39
C ARG A 279 4.98 3.73 -15.51
N LYS A 280 4.40 3.30 -14.40
CA LYS A 280 3.02 2.87 -14.33
C LYS A 280 2.26 3.77 -13.37
N ILE A 281 1.01 4.07 -13.73
CA ILE A 281 0.03 4.64 -12.82
C ILE A 281 -1.05 3.59 -12.58
N ILE A 282 -1.43 3.41 -11.32
CA ILE A 282 -2.38 2.40 -10.87
C ILE A 282 -3.53 3.11 -10.16
N VAL A 283 -4.75 2.92 -10.64
CA VAL A 283 -5.98 3.25 -9.89
C VAL A 283 -6.41 1.97 -9.21
N SER A 284 -6.56 1.99 -7.89
CA SER A 284 -6.91 0.78 -7.15
C SER A 284 -7.91 1.05 -6.03
N SER A 285 -8.92 0.17 -5.94
CA SER A 285 -9.81 0.05 -4.79
C SER A 285 -9.35 -1.12 -3.92
N LEU A 286 -8.29 -0.92 -3.14
CA LEU A 286 -7.75 -1.98 -2.30
C LEU A 286 -8.64 -2.21 -1.08
N ARG A 287 -9.05 -3.46 -0.92
CA ARG A 287 -9.68 -4.03 0.29
C ARG A 287 -8.71 -4.97 1.02
N GLU A 288 -7.41 -4.68 0.99
CA GLU A 288 -6.37 -5.57 1.53
C GLU A 288 -6.66 -6.00 2.97
N TRP A 289 -7.03 -5.06 3.84
CA TRP A 289 -7.33 -5.39 5.22
C TRP A 289 -8.51 -6.35 5.36
N THR A 290 -9.65 -6.07 4.70
CA THR A 290 -10.82 -6.95 4.78
C THR A 290 -10.56 -8.31 4.16
N ASN A 291 -9.83 -8.36 3.04
CA ASN A 291 -9.50 -9.61 2.37
C ASN A 291 -8.57 -10.47 3.23
N ASN A 292 -7.53 -9.86 3.81
CA ASN A 292 -6.60 -10.56 4.70
C ASN A 292 -7.30 -11.06 5.98
N VAL A 293 -8.22 -10.28 6.54
CA VAL A 293 -9.05 -10.69 7.68
C VAL A 293 -9.93 -11.88 7.32
N LEU A 294 -10.67 -11.82 6.21
CA LEU A 294 -11.53 -12.92 5.74
C LEU A 294 -10.71 -14.18 5.43
N LEU A 295 -9.56 -14.03 4.77
CA LEU A 295 -8.65 -15.13 4.47
C LEU A 295 -8.13 -15.78 5.76
N SER A 296 -7.69 -14.98 6.73
CA SER A 296 -7.17 -15.47 8.01
C SER A 296 -8.23 -16.26 8.78
N PHE A 297 -9.44 -15.71 8.93
CA PHE A 297 -10.55 -16.39 9.60
C PHE A 297 -10.99 -17.65 8.85
N GLY A 298 -10.96 -17.61 7.51
CA GLY A 298 -11.27 -18.74 6.66
C GLY A 298 -10.27 -19.90 6.84
N ILE A 299 -8.97 -19.60 6.85
CA ILE A 299 -7.90 -20.59 7.10
C ILE A 299 -8.04 -21.18 8.51
N ILE A 300 -8.22 -20.35 9.53
CA ILE A 300 -8.37 -20.80 10.92
C ILE A 300 -9.57 -21.75 11.05
N SER A 301 -10.71 -21.39 10.46
CA SER A 301 -11.93 -22.21 10.49
C SER A 301 -11.72 -23.56 9.79
N LEU A 302 -11.04 -23.56 8.63
CA LEU A 302 -10.73 -24.78 7.88
C LEU A 302 -9.80 -25.72 8.67
N VAL A 303 -8.74 -25.19 9.26
CA VAL A 303 -7.77 -25.95 10.07
C VAL A 303 -8.44 -26.55 11.30
N LEU A 304 -9.27 -25.78 12.02
CA LEU A 304 -10.04 -26.28 13.16
C LEU A 304 -10.98 -27.43 12.75
N GLY A 305 -11.71 -27.25 11.63
CA GLY A 305 -12.59 -28.28 11.10
C GLY A 305 -11.86 -29.59 10.80
N LEU A 306 -10.72 -29.52 10.10
CA LEU A 306 -9.89 -30.69 9.75
C LEU A 306 -9.23 -31.33 10.98
N ALA A 307 -8.79 -30.54 11.96
CA ALA A 307 -8.22 -31.06 13.21
C ALA A 307 -9.26 -31.87 14.01
N ILE A 308 -10.52 -31.45 14.02
CA ILE A 308 -11.62 -32.21 14.64
C ILE A 308 -11.84 -33.56 13.91
N VAL A 309 -11.79 -33.58 12.58
CA VAL A 309 -11.87 -34.84 11.79
C VAL A 309 -10.70 -35.77 12.13
N ALA A 310 -9.47 -35.25 12.13
CA ALA A 310 -8.29 -36.05 12.45
C ALA A 310 -8.33 -36.59 13.88
N GLY A 311 -8.73 -35.75 14.85
CA GLY A 311 -8.87 -36.13 16.26
C GLY A 311 -9.93 -37.21 16.48
N THR A 312 -11.09 -37.09 15.84
CA THR A 312 -12.15 -38.12 15.92
C THR A 312 -11.70 -39.43 15.27
N PHE A 313 -11.01 -39.39 14.13
CA PHE A 313 -10.45 -40.58 13.49
C PHE A 313 -9.39 -41.25 14.39
N TYR A 314 -8.51 -40.47 15.01
CA TYR A 314 -7.49 -40.96 15.93
C TYR A 314 -8.09 -41.64 17.17
N LEU A 315 -9.06 -41.00 17.82
CA LEU A 315 -9.74 -41.56 19.00
C LEU A 315 -10.46 -42.87 18.65
N ARG A 316 -11.17 -42.91 17.52
CA ARG A 316 -11.86 -44.12 17.06
C ARG A 316 -10.90 -45.25 16.72
N ARG A 317 -9.76 -44.95 16.10
CA ARG A 317 -8.72 -45.94 15.83
C ARG A 317 -8.15 -46.50 17.13
N ARG A 318 -7.96 -45.66 18.16
CA ARG A 318 -7.47 -46.09 19.48
C ARG A 318 -8.46 -47.03 20.16
N GLU A 319 -9.76 -46.73 20.11
CA GLU A 319 -10.82 -47.60 20.65
C GLU A 319 -10.91 -48.95 19.94
N LEU A 320 -10.62 -49.02 18.64
CA LEU A 320 -10.61 -50.28 17.88
C LEU A 320 -9.39 -51.16 18.17
N VAL A 321 -8.32 -50.58 18.73
CA VAL A 321 -7.06 -51.28 19.02
C VAL A 321 -6.95 -51.66 20.50
N SER A 322 -7.75 -51.05 21.39
CA SER A 322 -7.87 -51.38 22.81
C SER A 322 -8.92 -52.45 23.07
#